data_AF-A0AAW8Q048-F1
#
_entry.id   AF-A0AAW8Q048-F1
#
_cell.length_a   1.000
_cell.length_b   1.000
_cell.length_c   1.000
_cell.angle_alpha   90.00
_cell.angle_beta   90.00
_cell.angle_gamma   90.00
#
_symmetry.space_group_name_H-M   'P 1'
#
loop_
_entity.id
_entity.type
_entity.pdbx_description
1 polymer ?
#
loop_
_entity_poly.entity_id
_entity_poly.type
_entity_poly.pdbx_seq_one_letter_code
_entity_poly.pdbx_strand_id
1 'polypeptide(L)'
;MTITNFNQSNNGVNISLDIYLDGDYARVLEEDSIKQSGDLFIFVDCGNFDADGFRKTFYIDGTGKSLFEKYYEHHWDEHFSLSTEETRKTLLDEMDLDLSELSNITTLQSAIETHIGSQSEMDEFLEKHFKPKYFSVITRGYCQGDYREVIVPHALLETIGLPLTQESADSFKEEIHHLCWDTPIYAKLAVNGSVFEIQDKLSDIYNYDEEEIRKIASDLIKEEATKAIVDDFLSEQLPSHLDYVQ
;
A
#
# COMPACT_ATOMS: atom_id res chain seq x y z
N MET A 1 15.25 22.31 -8.15
CA MET A 1 15.31 23.56 -8.92
C MET A 1 14.56 23.27 -10.20
N THR A 2 13.37 23.83 -10.42
CA THR A 2 12.55 23.52 -11.61
C THR A 2 13.31 23.97 -12.84
N ILE A 3 13.75 23.04 -13.68
CA ILE A 3 14.37 23.36 -14.96
C ILE A 3 13.23 23.70 -15.93
N THR A 4 12.79 24.95 -15.92
CA THR A 4 11.93 25.47 -16.98
C THR A 4 12.82 25.88 -18.14
N ASN A 5 13.00 24.99 -19.10
CA ASN A 5 13.73 25.29 -20.32
C ASN A 5 12.81 26.07 -21.26
N PHE A 6 13.17 27.32 -21.57
CA PHE A 6 12.38 28.20 -22.44
C PHE A 6 13.18 28.51 -23.70
N ASN A 7 12.62 28.17 -24.87
CA ASN A 7 13.18 28.57 -26.16
C ASN A 7 12.12 29.32 -26.97
N GLN A 8 12.33 30.62 -27.13
CA GLN A 8 11.69 31.39 -28.19
C GLN A 8 12.52 31.18 -29.45
N SER A 9 12.19 30.15 -30.23
CA SER A 9 12.85 29.96 -31.53
C SER A 9 12.60 31.20 -32.42
N ASN A 10 13.58 31.56 -33.24
CA ASN A 10 13.47 32.64 -34.25
C ASN A 10 12.31 32.43 -35.27
N ASN A 11 11.58 31.32 -35.17
CA ASN A 11 10.46 30.92 -36.03
C ASN A 11 9.08 31.28 -35.44
N GLY A 12 9.02 31.88 -34.25
CA GLY A 12 7.76 32.34 -33.64
C GLY A 12 6.99 31.26 -32.86
N VAL A 13 7.58 30.07 -32.65
CA VAL A 13 7.02 29.02 -31.80
C VAL A 13 7.55 29.20 -30.38
N ASN A 14 6.64 29.29 -29.41
CA ASN A 14 6.95 29.36 -27.98
C ASN A 14 6.85 27.96 -27.38
N ILE A 15 7.96 27.43 -26.85
CA ILE A 15 8.04 26.08 -26.29
C ILE A 15 8.64 26.15 -24.88
N SER A 16 8.00 25.46 -23.94
CA SER A 16 8.57 25.18 -22.62
C SER A 16 8.35 23.73 -22.20
N LEU A 17 9.31 23.17 -21.49
CA LEU A 17 9.22 21.84 -20.87
C LEU A 17 9.47 21.99 -19.37
N ASP A 18 8.56 21.46 -18.56
CA ASP A 18 8.76 21.24 -17.14
C ASP A 18 8.78 19.73 -16.90
N ILE A 19 9.94 19.19 -16.52
CA ILE A 19 10.10 17.76 -16.25
C ILE A 19 10.99 17.53 -15.02
N TYR A 20 10.52 16.72 -14.08
CA TYR A 20 11.21 16.41 -12.82
C TYR A 20 10.53 15.25 -12.08
N LEU A 21 11.16 14.77 -11.01
CA LEU A 21 10.55 13.83 -10.06
C LEU A 21 9.74 14.61 -9.02
N ASP A 22 8.43 14.37 -8.97
CA ASP A 22 7.46 15.13 -8.18
C ASP A 22 7.12 14.42 -6.85
N GLY A 23 7.78 14.85 -5.77
CA GLY A 23 7.58 14.29 -4.44
C GLY A 23 6.21 14.59 -3.83
N ASP A 24 5.62 15.74 -4.15
CA ASP A 24 4.28 16.11 -3.70
C ASP A 24 3.24 15.19 -4.34
N TYR A 25 3.39 14.90 -5.64
CA TYR A 25 2.53 13.96 -6.33
C TYR A 25 2.71 12.52 -5.81
N ALA A 26 3.95 12.10 -5.53
CA ALA A 26 4.24 10.80 -4.88
C ALA A 26 3.42 10.64 -3.60
N ARG A 27 3.43 11.67 -2.75
CA ARG A 27 2.71 11.68 -1.48
C ARG A 27 1.20 11.58 -1.68
N VAL A 28 0.63 12.28 -2.66
CA VAL A 28 -0.81 12.17 -2.96
C VAL A 28 -1.17 10.74 -3.37
N LEU A 29 -0.37 10.13 -4.26
CA LEU A 29 -0.58 8.74 -4.67
C LEU A 29 -0.47 7.76 -3.50
N GLU A 30 0.54 7.94 -2.64
CA GLU A 30 0.70 7.14 -1.41
C GLU A 30 -0.52 7.33 -0.50
N GLU A 31 -0.93 8.57 -0.23
CA GLU A 31 -2.07 8.85 0.64
C GLU A 31 -3.37 8.27 0.07
N ASP A 32 -3.56 8.24 -1.25
CA ASP A 32 -4.76 7.69 -1.88
C ASP A 32 -4.78 6.16 -1.93
N SER A 33 -3.62 5.50 -1.96
CA SER A 33 -3.50 4.04 -2.11
C SER A 33 -3.03 3.30 -0.84
N ILE A 34 -2.43 3.97 0.12
CA ILE A 34 -1.98 3.41 1.40
C ILE A 34 -2.46 4.29 2.55
N LYS A 35 -3.26 3.72 3.45
CA LYS A 35 -3.73 4.37 4.67
C LYS A 35 -2.99 3.85 5.90
N GLN A 36 -2.80 4.71 6.89
CA GLN A 36 -2.18 4.34 8.15
C GLN A 36 -3.22 4.23 9.26
N SER A 37 -3.24 3.11 9.98
CA SER A 37 -4.03 2.90 11.21
C SER A 37 -3.10 2.47 12.34
N GLY A 38 -2.74 3.40 13.23
CA GLY A 38 -1.68 3.17 14.20
C GLY A 38 -0.34 2.90 13.51
N ASP A 39 0.27 1.75 13.80
CA ASP A 39 1.54 1.32 13.19
C ASP A 39 1.34 0.48 11.91
N LEU A 40 0.10 0.30 11.45
CA LEU A 40 -0.24 -0.52 10.28
C LEU A 40 -0.33 0.34 9.02
N PHE A 41 0.31 -0.11 7.95
CA PHE A 41 0.11 0.40 6.59
C PHE A 41 -0.87 -0.51 5.86
N ILE A 42 -1.98 0.04 5.38
CA ILE A 42 -3.07 -0.71 4.75
C ILE A 42 -3.19 -0.27 3.30
N PHE A 43 -3.03 -1.21 2.38
CA PHE A 43 -3.29 -0.94 0.97
C PHE A 43 -4.79 -0.81 0.75
N VAL A 44 -5.21 0.28 0.10
CA VAL A 44 -6.61 0.60 -0.16
C VAL A 44 -6.93 0.75 -1.63
N ASP A 45 -5.93 0.68 -2.53
CA ASP A 45 -6.08 0.78 -3.98
C ASP A 45 -6.97 1.96 -4.40
N CYS A 46 -6.44 3.18 -4.30
CA CYS A 46 -7.15 4.41 -4.67
C CYS A 46 -8.55 4.56 -4.02
N GLY A 47 -8.71 4.12 -2.77
CA GLY A 47 -9.97 4.22 -2.03
C GLY A 47 -10.99 3.09 -2.27
N ASN A 48 -10.60 1.99 -2.92
CA ASN A 48 -11.41 0.78 -3.04
C ASN A 48 -11.63 0.04 -1.71
N PHE A 49 -10.94 0.43 -0.63
CA PHE A 49 -11.17 -0.07 0.71
C PHE A 49 -11.17 1.06 1.76
N ASP A 50 -12.15 1.02 2.65
CA ASP A 50 -12.19 1.92 3.81
C ASP A 50 -11.35 1.35 4.95
N ALA A 51 -10.21 2.01 5.21
CA ALA A 51 -9.27 1.63 6.25
C ALA A 51 -9.53 2.35 7.59
N ASP A 52 -10.56 3.19 7.71
CA ASP A 52 -10.84 3.90 8.96
C ASP A 52 -11.13 2.91 10.09
N GLY A 53 -10.42 3.09 11.20
CA GLY A 53 -10.47 2.18 12.35
C GLY A 53 -10.06 0.74 12.07
N PHE A 54 -9.32 0.47 10.97
CA PHE A 54 -8.86 -0.88 10.64
C PHE A 54 -8.08 -1.51 11.79
N ARG A 55 -8.37 -2.79 12.04
CA ARG A 55 -7.65 -3.68 12.96
C ARG A 55 -7.39 -5.01 12.27
N LYS A 56 -6.30 -5.67 12.64
CA LYS A 56 -6.04 -7.06 12.23
C LYS A 56 -7.22 -7.93 12.67
N THR A 57 -7.78 -8.69 11.73
CA THR A 57 -8.89 -9.62 12.01
C THR A 57 -8.55 -11.00 11.49
N PHE A 58 -9.18 -12.02 12.09
CA PHE A 58 -8.82 -13.42 11.88
C PHE A 58 -10.06 -14.27 11.66
N TYR A 59 -9.91 -15.38 10.92
CA TYR A 59 -10.92 -16.44 10.86
C TYR A 59 -10.80 -17.27 12.12
N ILE A 60 -11.61 -16.93 13.12
CA ILE A 60 -11.78 -17.74 14.31
C ILE A 60 -12.83 -18.82 13.98
N ASP A 61 -12.37 -19.94 13.45
CA ASP A 61 -13.19 -21.09 13.15
C ASP A 61 -13.39 -21.98 14.39
N GLY A 62 -14.60 -22.54 14.53
CA GLY A 62 -14.92 -23.49 15.60
C GLY A 62 -15.84 -22.93 16.69
N THR A 63 -15.64 -23.39 17.92
CA THR A 63 -16.49 -23.08 19.07
C THR A 63 -15.72 -22.20 20.05
N GLY A 64 -16.41 -21.50 20.96
CA GLY A 64 -15.73 -20.78 22.04
C GLY A 64 -14.74 -21.69 22.80
N LYS A 65 -15.10 -22.96 22.97
CA LYS A 65 -14.24 -24.01 23.54
C LYS A 65 -12.88 -24.12 22.84
N SER A 66 -12.84 -24.14 21.50
CA SER A 66 -11.57 -24.26 20.77
C SER A 66 -10.74 -22.99 20.82
N LEU A 67 -11.38 -21.82 20.88
CA LEU A 67 -10.68 -20.54 21.12
C LEU A 67 -10.00 -20.56 22.50
N PHE A 68 -10.73 -21.00 23.52
CA PHE A 68 -10.25 -21.10 24.89
C PHE A 68 -9.11 -22.11 25.05
N GLU A 69 -9.22 -23.30 24.44
CA GLU A 69 -8.14 -24.31 24.44
C GLU A 69 -6.85 -23.73 23.85
N LYS A 70 -6.92 -23.06 22.69
CA LYS A 70 -5.75 -22.43 22.07
C LYS A 70 -5.15 -21.33 22.93
N TYR A 71 -5.97 -20.53 23.60
CA TYR A 71 -5.49 -19.49 24.51
C TYR A 71 -4.73 -20.08 25.70
N TYR A 72 -5.26 -21.15 26.28
CA TYR A 72 -4.58 -21.84 27.38
C TYR A 72 -3.23 -22.40 26.94
N GLU A 73 -3.18 -23.12 25.81
CA GLU A 73 -1.92 -23.65 25.28
C GLU A 73 -0.89 -22.54 25.03
N HIS A 74 -1.33 -21.37 24.57
CA HIS A 74 -0.46 -20.23 24.32
C HIS A 74 0.14 -19.65 25.61
N HIS A 75 -0.66 -19.50 26.67
CA HIS A 75 -0.25 -18.77 27.87
C HIS A 75 0.51 -19.65 28.88
N TRP A 76 0.22 -20.95 28.96
CA TRP A 76 0.88 -21.87 29.89
C TRP A 76 1.93 -22.80 29.23
N ASP A 77 2.10 -22.77 27.90
CA ASP A 77 2.99 -23.66 27.13
C ASP A 77 2.74 -25.16 27.42
N GLU A 78 1.50 -25.49 27.79
CA GLU A 78 1.05 -26.82 28.17
C GLU A 78 -0.05 -27.29 27.23
N HIS A 79 0.08 -28.51 26.70
CA HIS A 79 -1.02 -29.14 25.97
C HIS A 79 -2.21 -29.37 26.89
N PHE A 80 -3.28 -28.65 26.61
CA PHE A 80 -4.44 -28.59 27.47
C PHE A 80 -5.58 -29.42 26.90
N SER A 81 -5.96 -30.46 27.65
CA SER A 81 -7.20 -31.18 27.39
C SER A 81 -8.26 -30.65 28.34
N LEU A 82 -9.40 -30.22 27.81
CA LEU A 82 -10.61 -29.91 28.59
C LEU A 82 -11.27 -31.15 29.22
N SER A 83 -10.48 -32.12 29.71
CA SER A 83 -10.95 -33.34 30.36
C SER A 83 -10.86 -33.28 31.89
N THR A 84 -9.96 -32.48 32.48
CA THR A 84 -9.88 -32.24 33.94
C THR A 84 -10.68 -31.01 34.36
N GLU A 85 -11.47 -31.11 35.42
CA GLU A 85 -12.42 -30.06 35.86
C GLU A 85 -11.75 -28.96 36.70
N GLU A 86 -10.70 -29.29 37.48
CA GLU A 86 -10.02 -28.35 38.39
C GLU A 86 -9.29 -27.23 37.64
N THR A 87 -8.55 -27.56 36.57
CA THR A 87 -7.83 -26.58 35.76
C THR A 87 -8.76 -25.65 34.97
N ARG A 88 -9.97 -26.13 34.60
CA ARG A 88 -11.00 -25.29 33.97
C ARG A 88 -11.49 -24.19 34.89
N LYS A 89 -11.64 -24.49 36.18
CA LYS A 89 -12.14 -23.52 37.16
C LYS A 89 -11.11 -22.43 37.43
N THR A 90 -9.85 -22.77 37.63
CA THR A 90 -8.80 -21.77 37.92
C THR A 90 -8.73 -20.67 36.86
N LEU A 91 -8.76 -21.02 35.57
CA LEU A 91 -8.67 -20.01 34.52
C LEU A 91 -9.94 -19.21 34.31
N LEU A 92 -11.09 -19.89 34.38
CA LEU A 92 -12.38 -19.25 34.24
C LEU A 92 -12.59 -18.27 35.41
N ASP A 93 -12.14 -18.63 36.61
CA ASP A 93 -12.12 -17.75 37.78
C ASP A 93 -11.16 -16.56 37.57
N GLU A 94 -9.99 -16.76 36.95
CA GLU A 94 -9.04 -15.67 36.62
C GLU A 94 -9.60 -14.69 35.58
N MET A 95 -10.44 -15.16 34.66
CA MET A 95 -11.07 -14.37 33.60
C MET A 95 -12.48 -13.88 33.96
N ASP A 96 -12.96 -14.19 35.17
CA ASP A 96 -14.34 -13.92 35.66
C ASP A 96 -15.43 -14.44 34.70
N LEU A 97 -15.25 -15.68 34.21
CA LEU A 97 -16.14 -16.35 33.26
C LEU A 97 -16.83 -17.57 33.88
N ASP A 98 -18.08 -17.79 33.48
CA ASP A 98 -18.80 -19.02 33.84
C ASP A 98 -18.61 -20.13 32.80
N LEU A 99 -18.68 -21.40 33.22
CA LEU A 99 -18.62 -22.57 32.31
C LEU A 99 -19.67 -22.52 31.19
N SER A 100 -20.81 -21.87 31.41
CA SER A 100 -21.85 -21.68 30.38
C SER A 100 -21.41 -20.77 29.24
N GLU A 101 -20.44 -19.89 29.48
CA GLU A 101 -19.96 -18.89 28.52
C GLU A 101 -18.91 -19.45 27.56
N LEU A 102 -18.38 -20.65 27.84
CA LEU A 102 -17.45 -21.36 26.95
C LEU A 102 -18.01 -21.62 25.55
N SER A 103 -19.33 -21.57 25.37
CA SER A 103 -19.97 -21.72 24.07
C SER A 103 -20.04 -20.42 23.27
N ASN A 104 -19.91 -19.26 23.92
CA ASN A 104 -20.05 -17.94 23.32
C ASN A 104 -18.68 -17.38 22.94
N ILE A 105 -18.36 -17.43 21.64
CA ILE A 105 -17.08 -16.99 21.11
C ILE A 105 -16.80 -15.50 21.32
N THR A 106 -17.84 -14.65 21.26
CA THR A 106 -17.69 -13.20 21.43
C THR A 106 -17.35 -12.85 22.87
N THR A 107 -18.07 -13.45 23.83
CA THR A 107 -17.78 -13.26 25.26
C THR A 107 -16.35 -13.70 25.58
N LEU A 108 -15.95 -14.88 25.09
CA LEU A 108 -14.62 -15.41 25.31
C LEU A 108 -13.53 -14.54 24.69
N GLN A 109 -13.73 -14.07 23.46
CA GLN A 109 -12.75 -13.19 22.82
C GLN A 109 -12.56 -11.91 23.63
N SER A 110 -13.64 -11.26 24.07
CA SER A 110 -13.54 -10.05 24.90
C SER A 110 -12.87 -10.30 26.26
N ALA A 111 -13.11 -11.46 26.87
CA ALA A 111 -12.46 -11.84 28.12
C ALA A 111 -10.97 -12.13 27.93
N ILE A 112 -10.58 -12.83 26.85
CA ILE A 112 -9.18 -13.05 26.47
C ILE A 112 -8.48 -11.71 26.23
N GLU A 113 -9.09 -10.83 25.44
CA GLU A 113 -8.57 -9.48 25.17
C GLU A 113 -8.35 -8.69 26.46
N THR A 114 -9.29 -8.78 27.41
CA THR A 114 -9.18 -8.11 28.72
C THR A 114 -8.08 -8.72 29.58
N HIS A 115 -7.95 -10.05 29.59
CA HIS A 115 -6.97 -10.76 30.38
C HIS A 115 -5.54 -10.55 29.87
N ILE A 116 -5.34 -10.53 28.54
CA ILE A 116 -4.05 -10.19 27.93
C ILE A 116 -3.71 -8.71 28.18
N GLY A 117 -4.69 -7.80 28.05
CA GLY A 117 -4.50 -6.38 28.33
C GLY A 117 -3.58 -5.63 27.35
N SER A 118 -3.06 -6.29 26.32
CA SER A 118 -2.16 -5.75 25.30
C SER A 118 -2.62 -6.16 23.91
N GLN A 119 -2.87 -5.18 23.03
CA GLN A 119 -3.26 -5.45 21.64
C GLN A 119 -2.16 -6.19 20.86
N SER A 120 -0.89 -5.87 21.12
CA SER A 120 0.24 -6.56 20.45
C SER A 120 0.29 -8.04 20.81
N GLU A 121 0.08 -8.38 22.08
CA GLU A 121 0.09 -9.78 22.53
C GLU A 121 -1.16 -10.51 22.05
N MET A 122 -2.31 -9.83 21.97
CA MET A 122 -3.52 -10.38 21.37
C MET A 122 -3.31 -10.69 19.88
N ASP A 123 -2.70 -9.77 19.12
CA ASP A 123 -2.40 -9.97 17.71
C ASP A 123 -1.42 -11.13 17.52
N GLU A 124 -0.37 -11.24 18.35
CA GLU A 124 0.57 -12.37 18.32
C GLU A 124 -0.13 -13.71 18.59
N PHE A 125 -0.99 -13.76 19.61
CA PHE A 125 -1.82 -14.93 19.89
C PHE A 125 -2.69 -15.29 18.68
N LEU A 126 -3.39 -14.32 18.11
CA LEU A 126 -4.30 -14.57 16.99
C LEU A 126 -3.55 -15.01 15.72
N GLU A 127 -2.40 -14.40 15.41
CA GLU A 127 -1.56 -14.76 14.26
C GLU A 127 -0.98 -16.17 14.39
N LYS A 128 -0.57 -16.57 15.61
CA LYS A 128 -0.02 -17.91 15.86
C LYS A 128 -1.06 -19.02 15.70
N HIS A 129 -2.32 -18.73 16.02
CA HIS A 129 -3.35 -19.75 16.22
C HIS A 129 -4.48 -19.73 15.18
N PHE A 130 -4.66 -18.65 14.44
CA PHE A 130 -5.77 -18.46 13.50
C PHE A 130 -5.31 -17.88 12.17
N LYS A 131 -6.10 -18.13 11.13
CA LYS A 131 -5.79 -17.61 9.79
C LYS A 131 -6.16 -16.13 9.72
N PRO A 132 -5.25 -15.23 9.30
CA PRO A 132 -5.57 -13.81 9.12
C PRO A 132 -6.60 -13.59 8.00
N LYS A 133 -7.36 -12.49 8.12
CA LYS A 133 -8.26 -11.95 7.08
C LYS A 133 -7.57 -10.89 6.21
N TYR A 134 -6.26 -11.04 6.05
CA TYR A 134 -5.41 -10.17 5.27
C TYR A 134 -4.19 -10.96 4.82
N PHE A 135 -3.52 -10.43 3.80
CA PHE A 135 -2.18 -10.84 3.41
C PHE A 135 -1.19 -9.71 3.76
N SER A 136 0.07 -10.07 3.92
CA SER A 136 1.14 -9.12 4.12
C SER A 136 2.02 -9.07 2.87
N VAL A 137 2.26 -7.87 2.37
CA VAL A 137 3.19 -7.60 1.28
C VAL A 137 4.37 -6.82 1.85
N ILE A 138 5.56 -7.39 1.72
CA ILE A 138 6.80 -6.78 2.22
C ILE A 138 7.51 -6.09 1.06
N THR A 139 7.84 -4.82 1.27
CA THR A 139 8.69 -4.03 0.38
C THR A 139 9.92 -3.49 1.11
N ARG A 140 11.02 -3.34 0.39
CA ARG A 140 12.30 -2.85 0.90
C ARG A 140 12.80 -1.74 -0.01
N GLY A 141 13.24 -0.64 0.59
CA GLY A 141 13.77 0.51 -0.15
C GLY A 141 15.25 0.37 -0.50
N TYR A 142 15.88 1.51 -0.80
CA TYR A 142 17.22 1.59 -1.36
C TYR A 142 18.33 1.65 -0.31
N CYS A 143 18.01 1.90 0.96
CA CYS A 143 18.96 1.99 2.06
C CYS A 143 18.84 0.83 3.07
N GLN A 144 19.92 0.61 3.83
CA GLN A 144 19.93 -0.42 4.88
C GLN A 144 18.94 -0.06 5.99
N GLY A 145 17.92 -0.89 6.15
CA GLY A 145 16.86 -0.71 7.15
C GLY A 145 15.52 -0.29 6.54
N ASP A 146 15.50 0.11 5.26
CA ASP A 146 14.26 0.43 4.57
C ASP A 146 13.42 -0.83 4.41
N TYR A 147 12.35 -0.88 5.18
CA TYR A 147 11.44 -2.00 5.28
C TYR A 147 10.06 -1.47 5.60
N ARG A 148 9.07 -1.94 4.84
CA ARG A 148 7.67 -1.71 5.15
C ARG A 148 6.88 -2.99 4.90
N GLU A 149 6.06 -3.35 5.87
CA GLU A 149 5.02 -4.35 5.71
C GLU A 149 3.72 -3.61 5.42
N VAL A 150 3.08 -3.94 4.29
CA VAL A 150 1.81 -3.39 3.89
C VAL A 150 0.76 -4.50 3.92
N ILE A 151 -0.32 -4.24 4.64
CA ILE A 151 -1.45 -5.15 4.82
C ILE A 151 -2.38 -5.00 3.62
N VAL A 152 -2.68 -6.11 2.95
CA VAL A 152 -3.68 -6.21 1.89
C VAL A 152 -4.90 -6.94 2.47
N PRO A 153 -5.98 -6.22 2.83
CA PRO A 153 -7.17 -6.83 3.42
C PRO A 153 -7.85 -7.80 2.44
N HIS A 154 -8.37 -8.93 2.93
CA HIS A 154 -9.18 -9.83 2.09
C HIS A 154 -10.40 -9.10 1.50
N ALA A 155 -11.01 -8.21 2.27
CA ALA A 155 -12.15 -7.41 1.83
C ALA A 155 -11.81 -6.49 0.64
N LEU A 156 -10.57 -6.01 0.54
CA LEU A 156 -10.11 -5.29 -0.65
C LEU A 156 -10.11 -6.22 -1.87
N LEU A 157 -9.46 -7.38 -1.76
CA LEU A 157 -9.39 -8.36 -2.85
C LEU A 157 -10.78 -8.79 -3.32
N GLU A 158 -11.72 -9.00 -2.40
CA GLU A 158 -13.13 -9.28 -2.72
C GLU A 158 -13.79 -8.12 -3.48
N THR A 159 -13.53 -6.87 -3.05
CA THR A 159 -14.12 -5.66 -3.67
C THR A 159 -13.68 -5.50 -5.11
N ILE A 160 -12.41 -5.78 -5.41
CA ILE A 160 -11.84 -5.68 -6.77
C ILE A 160 -11.94 -7.00 -7.56
N GLY A 161 -12.54 -8.03 -6.98
CA GLY A 161 -12.83 -9.30 -7.67
C GLY A 161 -11.62 -10.24 -7.84
N LEU A 162 -10.60 -10.11 -7.00
CA LEU A 162 -9.44 -11.00 -6.99
C LEU A 162 -9.63 -12.19 -6.02
N PRO A 163 -8.99 -13.35 -6.32
CA PRO A 163 -8.94 -14.48 -5.40
C PRO A 163 -8.34 -14.12 -4.03
N LEU A 164 -8.82 -14.77 -2.96
CA LEU A 164 -8.26 -14.65 -1.61
C LEU A 164 -6.99 -15.50 -1.45
N THR A 165 -5.93 -15.14 -2.18
CA THR A 165 -4.62 -15.81 -2.15
C THR A 165 -3.48 -14.81 -1.97
N GLN A 166 -2.37 -15.28 -1.42
CA GLN A 166 -1.15 -14.47 -1.32
C GLN A 166 -0.66 -14.00 -2.70
N GLU A 167 -0.82 -14.82 -3.74
CA GLU A 167 -0.47 -14.44 -5.12
C GLU A 167 -1.24 -13.21 -5.61
N SER A 168 -2.53 -13.10 -5.26
CA SER A 168 -3.34 -11.92 -5.58
C SER A 168 -2.97 -10.69 -4.75
N ALA A 169 -2.40 -10.85 -3.56
CA ALA A 169 -1.82 -9.73 -2.82
C ALA A 169 -0.45 -9.33 -3.41
N ASP A 170 0.38 -10.32 -3.76
CA ASP A 170 1.71 -10.13 -4.32
C ASP A 170 1.68 -9.48 -5.71
N SER A 171 0.54 -9.52 -6.43
CA SER A 171 0.40 -8.77 -7.69
C SER A 171 0.47 -7.25 -7.49
N PHE A 172 0.20 -6.74 -6.29
CA PHE A 172 0.35 -5.32 -5.95
C PHE A 172 1.77 -4.98 -5.48
N LYS A 173 2.68 -5.95 -5.40
CA LYS A 173 3.99 -5.73 -4.79
C LYS A 173 4.81 -4.64 -5.48
N GLU A 174 4.75 -4.58 -6.80
CA GLU A 174 5.46 -3.56 -7.59
C GLU A 174 4.85 -2.17 -7.35
N GLU A 175 3.53 -2.06 -7.42
CA GLU A 175 2.82 -0.82 -7.11
C GLU A 175 3.10 -0.33 -5.69
N ILE A 176 2.99 -1.21 -4.70
CA ILE A 176 3.31 -0.92 -3.30
C ILE A 176 4.79 -0.48 -3.17
N HIS A 177 5.70 -1.06 -3.94
CA HIS A 177 7.10 -0.63 -3.94
C HIS A 177 7.24 0.80 -4.44
N HIS A 178 6.66 1.12 -5.59
CA HIS A 178 6.68 2.47 -6.15
C HIS A 178 6.06 3.50 -5.20
N LEU A 179 4.89 3.20 -4.63
CA LEU A 179 4.20 4.08 -3.68
C LEU A 179 5.03 4.35 -2.41
N CYS A 180 5.88 3.41 -1.99
CA CYS A 180 6.66 3.55 -0.77
C CYS A 180 8.04 4.20 -0.98
N TRP A 181 8.66 4.01 -2.15
CA TRP A 181 10.08 4.28 -2.33
C TRP A 181 10.42 5.14 -3.55
N ASP A 182 9.51 5.26 -4.51
CA ASP A 182 9.77 5.96 -5.76
C ASP A 182 9.01 7.26 -5.86
N THR A 183 9.49 8.13 -6.74
CA THR A 183 8.86 9.41 -7.03
C THR A 183 8.44 9.43 -8.50
N PRO A 184 7.16 9.69 -8.81
CA PRO A 184 6.68 9.70 -10.18
C PRO A 184 7.24 10.90 -10.95
N ILE A 185 7.29 10.74 -12.26
CA ILE A 185 7.71 11.76 -13.21
C ILE A 185 6.54 12.71 -13.45
N TYR A 186 6.79 13.99 -13.23
CA TYR A 186 5.98 15.06 -13.77
C TYR A 186 6.59 15.54 -15.07
N ALA A 187 5.79 15.65 -16.14
CA ALA A 187 6.28 16.07 -17.46
C ALA A 187 5.22 16.86 -18.22
N LYS A 188 5.36 18.17 -18.32
CA LYS A 188 4.47 19.03 -19.12
C LYS A 188 5.22 19.77 -20.20
N LEU A 189 4.70 19.67 -21.42
CA LEU A 189 5.18 20.42 -22.58
C LEU A 189 4.15 21.47 -22.96
N ALA A 190 4.55 22.74 -23.01
CA ALA A 190 3.71 23.81 -23.53
C ALA A 190 4.23 24.25 -24.90
N VAL A 191 3.33 24.30 -25.90
CA VAL A 191 3.63 24.76 -27.25
C VAL A 191 2.59 25.79 -27.68
N ASN A 192 3.01 27.03 -27.95
CA ASN A 192 2.14 28.14 -28.35
C ASN A 192 0.93 28.35 -27.42
N GLY A 193 1.11 28.11 -26.11
CA GLY A 193 0.07 28.24 -25.10
C GLY A 193 -0.85 27.01 -24.96
N SER A 194 -0.68 25.96 -25.75
CA SER A 194 -1.32 24.66 -25.53
C SER A 194 -0.44 23.81 -24.62
N VAL A 195 -1.01 23.25 -23.56
CA VAL A 195 -0.30 22.40 -22.58
C VAL A 195 -0.60 20.94 -22.86
N PHE A 196 0.44 20.11 -22.87
CA PHE A 196 0.40 18.69 -23.08
C PHE A 196 0.95 17.99 -21.83
N GLU A 197 0.10 17.22 -21.17
CA GLU A 197 0.45 16.41 -19.98
C GLU A 197 1.06 15.10 -20.47
N ILE A 198 2.39 15.07 -20.59
CA ILE A 198 3.13 13.90 -21.08
C ILE A 198 3.03 12.77 -20.05
N GLN A 199 3.03 13.10 -18.76
CA GLN A 199 3.00 12.11 -17.68
C GLN A 199 1.77 11.19 -17.76
N ASP A 200 0.62 11.69 -18.24
CA ASP A 200 -0.62 10.92 -18.41
C ASP A 200 -0.56 9.88 -19.55
N LYS A 201 0.52 9.90 -20.34
CA LYS A 201 0.73 9.04 -21.51
C LYS A 201 1.93 8.11 -21.36
N LEU A 202 2.73 8.27 -20.30
CA LEU A 202 3.84 7.38 -20.02
C LEU A 202 3.33 5.97 -19.74
N SER A 203 4.05 4.98 -20.25
CA SER A 203 3.82 3.57 -19.94
C SER A 203 4.14 3.24 -18.48
N ASP A 204 5.15 3.92 -17.92
CA ASP A 204 5.58 3.83 -16.54
C ASP A 204 6.01 5.23 -16.05
N ILE A 205 5.30 5.75 -15.05
CA ILE A 205 5.59 7.07 -14.49
C ILE A 205 6.78 7.07 -13.55
N TYR A 206 7.36 5.92 -13.19
CA TYR A 206 8.50 5.82 -12.29
C TYR A 206 9.83 5.58 -13.02
N ASN A 207 9.78 5.28 -14.32
CA ASN A 207 10.95 5.04 -15.14
C ASN A 207 11.10 6.10 -16.23
N TYR A 208 12.23 6.83 -16.21
CA TYR A 208 12.49 7.90 -17.16
C TYR A 208 13.03 7.34 -18.48
N ASP A 209 12.24 7.47 -19.55
CA ASP A 209 12.61 7.10 -20.92
C ASP A 209 12.51 8.32 -21.86
N GLU A 210 13.68 8.84 -22.26
CA GLU A 210 13.80 9.98 -23.17
C GLU A 210 13.15 9.71 -24.54
N GLU A 211 13.27 8.48 -25.06
CA GLU A 211 12.72 8.12 -26.37
C GLU A 211 11.19 8.05 -26.32
N GLU A 212 10.64 7.50 -25.24
CA GLU A 212 9.20 7.47 -25.01
C GLU A 212 8.62 8.89 -24.92
N ILE A 213 9.25 9.77 -24.13
CA ILE A 213 8.81 11.16 -23.97
C ILE A 213 8.80 11.91 -25.30
N ARG A 214 9.87 11.77 -26.10
CA ARG A 214 9.95 12.39 -27.44
C ARG A 214 8.87 11.86 -28.37
N LYS A 215 8.61 10.56 -28.33
CA LYS A 215 7.56 9.93 -29.13
C LYS A 215 6.18 10.46 -28.73
N ILE A 216 5.85 10.50 -27.44
CA ILE A 216 4.59 11.04 -26.93
C ILE A 216 4.42 12.51 -27.38
N ALA A 217 5.45 13.34 -27.21
CA ALA A 217 5.40 14.75 -27.63
C ALA A 217 5.14 14.89 -29.14
N SER A 218 5.82 14.09 -29.97
CA SER A 218 5.63 14.08 -31.42
C SER A 218 4.22 13.65 -31.84
N ASP A 219 3.65 12.66 -31.14
CA ASP A 219 2.28 12.17 -31.40
C ASP A 219 1.20 13.17 -30.98
N LEU A 220 1.46 13.98 -29.94
CA LEU A 220 0.51 15.00 -29.44
C LEU A 220 0.45 16.27 -30.31
N ILE A 221 1.53 16.59 -31.03
CA ILE A 221 1.61 17.77 -31.90
C ILE A 221 1.13 17.40 -33.30
N LYS A 222 0.10 18.08 -33.82
CA LYS A 222 -0.47 17.74 -35.14
C LYS A 222 0.26 18.35 -36.33
N GLU A 223 0.85 19.52 -36.14
CA GLU A 223 1.48 20.29 -37.21
C GLU A 223 2.92 19.84 -37.43
N GLU A 224 3.23 19.32 -38.63
CA GLU A 224 4.52 18.71 -38.94
C GLU A 224 5.71 19.68 -38.80
N ALA A 225 5.51 20.95 -39.16
CA ALA A 225 6.53 21.98 -38.98
C ALA A 225 6.82 22.26 -37.49
N THR A 226 5.80 22.20 -36.65
CA THR A 226 5.93 22.36 -35.19
C THR A 226 6.57 21.14 -34.55
N LYS A 227 6.25 19.92 -35.03
CA LYS A 227 6.87 18.69 -34.54
C LYS A 227 8.39 18.73 -34.67
N ALA A 228 8.91 19.11 -35.84
CA ALA A 228 10.36 19.18 -36.06
C ALA A 228 11.04 20.14 -35.07
N ILE A 229 10.45 21.31 -34.84
CA ILE A 229 10.97 22.30 -33.88
C ILE A 229 10.94 21.76 -32.44
N VAL A 230 9.86 21.04 -32.08
CA VAL A 230 9.76 20.44 -30.74
C VAL A 230 10.72 19.27 -30.58
N ASP A 231 10.92 18.43 -31.59
CA ASP A 231 11.86 17.31 -31.51
C ASP A 231 13.30 17.82 -31.36
N ASP A 232 13.68 18.84 -32.14
CA ASP A 232 14.97 19.53 -31.98
C ASP A 232 15.12 20.09 -30.56
N PHE A 233 14.10 20.78 -30.04
CA PHE A 233 14.09 21.32 -28.69
C PHE A 233 14.25 20.23 -27.62
N LEU A 234 13.49 19.14 -27.69
CA LEU A 234 13.56 18.05 -26.72
C LEU A 234 14.91 17.34 -26.77
N SER A 235 15.51 17.19 -27.95
CA SER A 235 16.85 16.58 -28.09
C SER A 235 17.95 17.37 -27.38
N GLU A 236 17.76 18.69 -27.20
CA GLU A 236 18.71 19.58 -26.53
C GLU A 236 18.39 19.79 -25.04
N GLN A 237 17.10 19.72 -24.66
CA GLN A 237 16.62 20.19 -23.36
C GLN A 237 16.16 19.08 -22.41
N LEU A 238 15.97 17.84 -22.89
CA LEU A 238 15.75 16.71 -22.00
C LEU A 238 17.02 16.46 -21.17
N PRO A 239 16.93 16.43 -19.84
CA PRO A 239 18.09 16.17 -19.01
C PRO A 239 18.44 14.68 -19.07
N SER A 240 19.71 14.34 -18.89
CA SER A 240 20.17 12.94 -18.82
C SER A 240 19.73 12.20 -17.56
N HIS A 241 19.25 12.94 -16.57
CA HIS A 241 18.69 12.45 -15.32
C HIS A 241 17.72 13.49 -14.76
N LEU A 242 16.66 13.03 -14.09
CA LEU A 242 15.68 13.91 -13.48
C LEU A 242 16.11 14.33 -12.08
N ASP A 243 15.93 15.62 -11.78
CA ASP A 243 16.11 16.16 -10.44
C ASP A 243 14.84 15.97 -9.60
N TYR A 244 15.03 15.82 -8.29
CA TYR A 244 13.94 15.86 -7.32
C TYR A 244 13.50 17.30 -7.07
N VAL A 245 12.20 17.52 -7.12
CA VAL A 245 11.58 18.76 -6.66
C VAL A 245 10.78 18.44 -5.40
N GLN A 246 11.11 19.16 -4.33
CA GLN A 246 10.35 19.20 -3.08
C GLN A 246 9.25 20.25 -3.15
#